data_AF-A0A2T4WRG4-F1
#
_entry.id   AF-A0A2T4WRG4-F1
#
_cell.length_a   1.000
_cell.length_b   1.000
_cell.length_c   1.000
_cell.angle_alpha   90.00
_cell.angle_beta   90.00
_cell.angle_gamma   90.00
#
_symmetry.space_group_name_H-M   'P 1'
#
loop_
_entity.id
_entity.type
_entity.pdbx_description
1 polymer ?
#
loop_
_entity_poly.entity_id
_entity_poly.type
_entity_poly.pdbx_seq_one_letter_code
_entity_poly.pdbx_strand_id
1 'polypeptide(L)'
;MKKLSYILIFLAFSLLPLAVKAAKVINAEIVLSDTYFSKLEVIELEGRWRFYWKEFVNPEKAPGASERPFFLDFGEAWSDIPELRKSYHAKGFASYELNIVSSQGTDNLALRIPEFYSAYSLYLNGQLVAKNGEVGKDLASSEPYWLPKVANIILEKGNNRLVVHVSNFKHHKGGAVAPISIGPSETILFYKNMAVSGSLFIAGTLLIAAVFSLIVYYFQKLDFAFLFFGLFALTYMYRIVGTDTYILHEVFGGLNWYSAIRLEYLSLFLSVIFFTYF
;
A
#
# COMPACT_ATOMS: atom_id res chain seq x y z
N MET A 1 -0.94 -3.96 -41.14
CA MET A 1 0.35 -4.06 -40.41
C MET A 1 0.71 -2.80 -39.62
N LYS A 2 0.60 -1.58 -40.17
CA LYS A 2 0.94 -0.34 -39.42
C LYS A 2 0.11 -0.10 -38.14
N LYS A 3 -1.18 -0.47 -38.09
CA LYS A 3 -2.04 -0.34 -36.90
C LYS A 3 -1.64 -1.24 -35.72
N LEU A 4 -1.06 -2.42 -35.99
CA LEU A 4 -0.63 -3.35 -34.95
C LEU A 4 0.64 -2.85 -34.23
N SER A 5 1.49 -2.11 -34.96
CA SER A 5 2.71 -1.50 -34.43
C SER A 5 2.41 -0.38 -33.43
N TYR A 6 1.37 0.43 -33.66
CA TYR A 6 0.98 1.48 -32.70
C TYR A 6 0.40 0.91 -31.41
N ILE A 7 -0.33 -0.21 -31.47
CA ILE A 7 -0.85 -0.89 -30.27
C ILE A 7 0.30 -1.48 -29.44
N LEU A 8 1.30 -2.07 -30.09
CA LEU A 8 2.49 -2.59 -29.42
C LEU A 8 3.36 -1.49 -28.78
N ILE A 9 3.47 -0.33 -29.42
CA ILE A 9 4.19 0.83 -28.86
C ILE A 9 3.42 1.42 -27.66
N PHE A 10 2.09 1.46 -27.69
CA PHE A 10 1.26 1.93 -26.58
C PHE A 10 1.32 0.97 -25.38
N LEU A 11 1.31 -0.35 -25.62
CA LEU A 11 1.50 -1.38 -24.59
C LEU A 11 2.92 -1.39 -24.00
N ALA A 12 3.94 -1.06 -24.81
CA ALA A 12 5.31 -0.95 -24.33
C ALA A 12 5.53 0.28 -23.42
N PHE A 13 4.78 1.36 -23.64
CA PHE A 13 4.87 2.56 -22.80
C PHE A 13 4.15 2.40 -21.45
N SER A 14 3.12 1.56 -21.37
CA SER A 14 2.45 1.23 -20.10
C SER A 14 3.20 0.23 -19.21
N LEU A 15 4.31 -0.32 -19.71
CA LEU A 15 5.06 -1.41 -19.07
C LEU A 15 6.54 -1.06 -18.85
N LEU A 16 6.90 0.22 -18.74
CA LEU A 16 8.22 0.57 -18.18
C LEU A 16 8.12 0.43 -16.65
N PRO A 17 8.57 -0.69 -16.05
CA PRO A 17 8.79 -0.68 -14.62
C PRO A 17 9.80 0.43 -14.35
N LEU A 18 9.44 1.35 -13.47
CA LEU A 18 10.42 2.26 -12.91
C LEU A 18 11.46 1.35 -12.25
N ALA A 19 12.66 1.29 -12.81
CA ALA A 19 13.75 0.54 -12.22
C ALA A 19 14.20 1.28 -10.96
N VAL A 20 13.44 1.10 -9.87
CA VAL A 20 13.86 1.45 -8.53
C VAL A 20 15.06 0.55 -8.25
N LYS A 21 16.24 1.15 -8.17
CA LYS A 21 17.44 0.41 -7.81
C LYS A 21 17.27 0.02 -6.35
N ALA A 22 16.90 -1.23 -6.10
CA ALA A 22 16.65 -1.74 -4.76
C ALA A 22 17.94 -1.64 -3.93
N ALA A 23 18.02 -0.64 -3.07
CA ALA A 23 18.96 -0.66 -1.96
C ALA A 23 18.45 -1.73 -0.99
N LYS A 24 19.05 -2.91 -1.03
CA LYS A 24 18.55 -4.07 -0.27
C LYS A 24 18.86 -3.91 1.21
N VAL A 25 17.85 -4.08 2.05
CA VAL A 25 18.01 -4.19 3.51
C VAL A 25 18.78 -5.48 3.81
N ILE A 26 19.91 -5.36 4.50
CA ILE A 26 20.75 -6.49 4.91
C ILE A 26 20.77 -6.52 6.44
N ASN A 27 20.33 -7.63 7.03
CA ASN A 27 20.31 -7.85 8.48
C ASN A 27 19.58 -6.75 9.26
N ALA A 28 18.42 -6.31 8.75
CA ALA A 28 17.63 -5.21 9.29
C ALA A 28 18.40 -3.88 9.40
N GLU A 29 19.31 -3.65 8.46
CA GLU A 29 20.01 -2.39 8.29
C GLU A 29 20.06 -1.97 6.81
N ILE A 30 19.96 -0.66 6.58
CA ILE A 30 20.16 -0.03 5.28
C ILE A 30 21.01 1.23 5.45
N VAL A 31 21.97 1.45 4.55
CA VAL A 31 22.90 2.59 4.60
C VAL A 31 22.55 3.61 3.51
N LEU A 32 22.21 4.82 3.91
CA LEU A 32 22.02 5.99 3.04
C LEU A 32 23.33 6.78 2.98
N SER A 33 24.14 6.46 1.96
CA SER A 33 25.45 7.08 1.72
C SER A 33 25.36 8.48 1.11
N ASP A 34 26.48 9.21 1.07
CA ASP A 34 26.55 10.52 0.37
C ASP A 34 26.12 10.42 -1.10
N THR A 35 26.36 9.26 -1.73
CA THR A 35 25.91 8.96 -3.10
C THR A 35 24.39 8.93 -3.21
N TYR A 36 23.68 8.42 -2.19
CA TYR A 36 22.22 8.47 -2.14
C TYR A 36 21.74 9.93 -2.08
N PHE A 37 22.33 10.74 -1.22
CA PHE A 37 21.98 12.16 -1.07
C PHE A 37 22.36 13.02 -2.28
N SER A 38 23.30 12.58 -3.10
CA SER A 38 23.66 13.27 -4.35
C SER A 38 22.67 13.02 -5.49
N LYS A 39 21.98 11.86 -5.48
CA LYS A 39 21.03 11.47 -6.53
C LYS A 39 19.57 11.62 -6.13
N LEU A 40 19.29 11.47 -4.82
CA LEU A 40 17.96 11.61 -4.24
C LEU A 40 16.93 10.68 -4.90
N GLU A 41 17.32 9.41 -5.09
CA GLU A 41 16.46 8.37 -5.65
C GLU A 41 15.42 7.90 -4.61
N VAL A 42 14.25 7.47 -5.10
CA VAL A 42 13.30 6.72 -4.26
C VAL A 42 13.80 5.30 -4.16
N ILE A 43 13.90 4.78 -2.94
CA ILE A 43 14.31 3.40 -2.67
C ILE A 43 13.23 2.71 -1.85
N GLU A 44 12.96 1.45 -2.16
CA GLU A 44 12.10 0.61 -1.35
C GLU A 44 12.93 -0.02 -0.23
N LEU A 45 12.40 0.00 0.99
CA LEU A 45 13.00 -0.60 2.19
C LEU A 45 12.78 -2.12 2.22
N GLU A 46 12.95 -2.76 1.06
CA GLU A 46 12.77 -4.20 0.85
C GLU A 46 13.93 -5.00 1.42
N GLY A 47 13.59 -6.17 1.95
CA GLY A 47 14.52 -7.15 2.49
C GLY A 47 14.18 -7.54 3.92
N ARG A 48 15.17 -8.06 4.64
CA ARG A 48 14.93 -8.72 5.93
C ARG A 48 14.94 -7.74 7.09
N TRP A 49 13.78 -7.56 7.72
CA TRP A 49 13.61 -6.76 8.93
C TRP A 49 13.66 -7.64 10.18
N ARG A 50 13.96 -7.06 11.33
CA ARG A 50 13.76 -7.74 12.62
C ARG A 50 12.26 -7.84 12.86
N PHE A 51 11.78 -9.02 13.21
CA PHE A 51 10.37 -9.29 13.43
C PHE A 51 10.15 -9.91 14.81
N TYR A 52 9.15 -9.38 15.51
CA TYR A 52 8.79 -9.75 16.87
C TYR A 52 7.30 -10.16 16.88
N TRP A 53 7.04 -11.46 16.92
CA TRP A 53 5.69 -11.99 16.91
C TRP A 53 5.02 -11.82 18.28
N LYS A 54 3.77 -11.32 18.30
CA LYS A 54 2.97 -11.06 19.52
C LYS A 54 3.67 -10.15 20.53
N GLU A 55 4.40 -9.19 20.01
CA GLU A 55 5.15 -8.24 20.83
C GLU A 55 5.13 -6.85 20.19
N PHE A 56 4.85 -5.84 21.00
CA PHE A 56 5.01 -4.43 20.65
C PHE A 56 6.28 -3.92 21.32
N VAL A 57 7.37 -3.93 20.55
CA VAL A 57 8.67 -3.45 21.02
C VAL A 57 8.57 -1.97 21.37
N ASN A 58 9.24 -1.55 22.44
CA ASN A 58 9.24 -0.15 22.84
C ASN A 58 9.89 0.70 21.71
N PRO A 59 9.21 1.71 21.13
CA PRO A 59 9.79 2.53 20.07
C PRO A 59 10.97 3.40 20.52
N GLU A 60 10.98 3.85 21.78
CA GLU A 60 11.98 4.78 22.33
C GLU A 60 13.25 4.07 22.81
N LYS A 61 13.14 2.79 23.19
CA LYS A 61 14.24 2.02 23.75
C LYS A 61 14.57 0.85 22.84
N ALA A 62 15.86 0.69 22.52
CA ALA A 62 16.33 -0.52 21.86
C ALA A 62 15.89 -1.76 22.66
N PRO A 63 15.52 -2.88 22.01
CA PRO A 63 15.06 -4.07 22.72
C PRO A 63 16.15 -4.57 23.66
N GLY A 64 15.75 -5.12 24.80
CA GLY A 64 16.69 -5.80 25.70
C GLY A 64 17.26 -7.07 25.05
N ALA A 65 18.46 -7.48 25.45
CA ALA A 65 19.16 -8.64 24.89
C ALA A 65 18.44 -10.00 25.04
N SER A 66 17.31 -10.07 25.78
CA SER A 66 16.52 -11.29 25.96
C SER A 66 15.55 -11.57 24.81
N GLU A 67 15.21 -10.57 23.99
CA GLU A 67 14.33 -10.73 22.83
C GLU A 67 15.17 -11.12 21.62
N ARG A 68 15.05 -12.36 21.15
CA ARG A 68 15.69 -12.81 19.91
C ARG A 68 14.71 -12.61 18.76
N PRO A 69 14.79 -11.50 18.00
CA PRO A 69 14.00 -11.38 16.78
C PRO A 69 14.42 -12.47 15.80
N PHE A 70 13.48 -12.88 14.94
CA PHE A 70 13.84 -13.52 13.69
C PHE A 70 13.76 -12.51 12.55
N PHE A 71 14.44 -12.84 11.46
CA PHE A 71 14.49 -11.99 10.28
C PHE A 71 13.44 -12.44 9.29
N LEU A 72 12.67 -11.49 8.78
CA LEU A 72 11.53 -11.74 7.90
C LEU A 72 11.55 -10.76 6.74
N ASP A 73 11.30 -11.26 5.53
CA ASP A 73 11.22 -10.42 4.34
C ASP A 73 10.01 -9.49 4.43
N PHE A 74 10.27 -8.20 4.48
CA PHE A 74 9.25 -7.18 4.62
C PHE A 74 8.49 -7.00 3.31
N GLY A 75 7.17 -6.83 3.41
CA GLY A 75 6.27 -6.72 2.26
C GLY A 75 5.48 -8.01 1.98
N GLU A 76 5.80 -9.12 2.64
CA GLU A 76 4.99 -10.34 2.59
C GLU A 76 4.06 -10.45 3.80
N ALA A 77 2.82 -10.89 3.54
CA ALA A 77 1.86 -11.13 4.60
C ALA A 77 2.37 -12.27 5.50
N TRP A 78 2.43 -12.06 6.82
CA TRP A 78 2.89 -13.08 7.75
C TRP A 78 1.99 -14.33 7.76
N SER A 79 0.76 -14.22 7.23
CA SER A 79 -0.15 -15.36 7.03
C SER A 79 0.34 -16.37 6.00
N ASP A 80 1.25 -15.94 5.11
CA ASP A 80 1.77 -16.74 4.01
C ASP A 80 3.11 -17.42 4.38
N ILE A 81 3.62 -17.14 5.59
CA ILE A 81 4.94 -17.61 6.06
C ILE A 81 4.85 -19.01 6.67
N PRO A 82 5.62 -20.00 6.18
CA PRO A 82 5.50 -21.40 6.62
C PRO A 82 5.75 -21.65 8.12
N GLU A 83 6.76 -21.00 8.70
CA GLU A 83 7.12 -21.10 10.13
C GLU A 83 5.97 -20.61 11.00
N LEU A 84 5.31 -19.56 10.51
CA LEU A 84 4.09 -18.98 11.01
C LEU A 84 2.88 -19.58 10.26
N ARG A 85 2.74 -20.90 10.11
CA ARG A 85 1.48 -21.50 9.56
C ARG A 85 0.68 -22.35 10.54
N LYS A 86 1.27 -22.75 11.67
CA LYS A 86 0.66 -23.68 12.65
C LYS A 86 -0.31 -23.10 13.72
N SER A 87 -0.67 -21.81 13.74
CA SER A 87 -1.34 -21.14 14.87
C SER A 87 -2.33 -19.99 14.52
N TYR A 88 -3.13 -20.16 13.45
CA TYR A 88 -4.18 -19.19 13.03
C TYR A 88 -3.65 -17.82 12.58
N HIS A 89 -2.68 -17.83 11.67
CA HIS A 89 -1.68 -16.77 11.52
C HIS A 89 -2.09 -15.45 10.95
N ALA A 90 -3.23 -15.33 10.28
CA ALA A 90 -3.67 -14.00 9.88
C ALA A 90 -3.90 -13.10 11.10
N LYS A 91 -4.39 -13.68 12.21
CA LYS A 91 -4.84 -12.94 13.38
C LYS A 91 -3.74 -12.83 14.42
N GLY A 92 -3.40 -11.61 14.81
CA GLY A 92 -2.37 -11.35 15.80
C GLY A 92 -1.83 -9.93 15.70
N PHE A 93 -0.70 -9.71 16.36
CA PHE A 93 0.01 -8.45 16.34
C PHE A 93 1.51 -8.73 16.37
N ALA A 94 2.30 -7.80 15.85
CA ALA A 94 3.74 -7.93 15.76
C ALA A 94 4.42 -6.57 15.66
N SER A 95 5.73 -6.58 15.85
CA SER A 95 6.61 -5.44 15.52
C SER A 95 7.58 -5.81 14.40
N TYR A 96 7.80 -4.86 13.51
CA TYR A 96 8.89 -4.85 12.54
C TYR A 96 9.89 -3.76 12.94
N GLU A 97 11.18 -4.03 12.80
CA GLU A 97 12.23 -3.05 13.09
C GLU A 97 13.32 -3.05 12.01
N LEU A 98 13.72 -1.84 11.61
CA LEU A 98 14.78 -1.53 10.66
C LEU A 98 15.67 -0.41 11.21
N ASN A 99 16.99 -0.55 11.04
CA ASN A 99 17.95 0.53 11.26
C ASN A 99 18.30 1.21 9.93
N ILE A 100 18.13 2.53 9.85
CA ILE A 100 18.52 3.35 8.70
C ILE A 100 19.76 4.15 9.10
N VAL A 101 20.92 3.78 8.55
CA VAL A 101 22.19 4.46 8.80
C VAL A 101 22.35 5.58 7.79
N SER A 102 22.21 6.82 8.24
CA SER A 102 22.33 8.00 7.39
C SER A 102 23.70 8.65 7.49
N SER A 103 24.34 8.92 6.35
CA SER A 103 25.61 9.67 6.29
C SER A 103 25.50 11.13 6.73
N GLN A 104 24.30 11.71 6.67
CA GLN A 104 24.00 13.08 7.08
C GLN A 104 22.60 13.20 7.70
N GLY A 105 22.36 14.27 8.45
CA GLY A 105 21.00 14.62 8.89
C GLY A 105 20.23 15.36 7.79
N THR A 106 18.92 15.15 7.70
CA THR A 106 18.04 15.82 6.72
C THR A 106 16.58 15.77 7.15
N ASP A 107 15.80 16.78 6.78
CA ASP A 107 14.35 16.90 6.95
C ASP A 107 13.58 16.86 5.60
N ASN A 108 14.30 16.69 4.49
CA ASN A 108 13.75 16.74 3.13
C ASN A 108 13.33 15.36 2.59
N LEU A 109 13.12 14.38 3.46
CA LEU A 109 12.72 13.03 3.08
C LEU A 109 11.31 12.72 3.56
N ALA A 110 10.66 11.82 2.84
CA ALA A 110 9.39 11.24 3.24
C ALA A 110 9.44 9.71 3.15
N LEU A 111 8.51 9.08 3.87
CA LEU A 111 8.16 7.68 3.71
C LEU A 111 6.85 7.57 2.96
N ARG A 112 6.81 6.74 1.90
CA ARG A 112 5.58 6.23 1.31
C ARG A 112 5.23 4.93 2.02
N ILE A 113 4.13 4.94 2.74
CA ILE A 113 3.71 3.84 3.61
C ILE A 113 2.45 3.23 2.99
N PRO A 114 2.49 1.96 2.55
CA PRO A 114 1.34 1.29 1.99
C PRO A 114 0.30 0.97 3.08
N GLU A 115 -0.81 0.38 2.67
CA GLU A 115 -1.74 -0.28 3.56
C GLU A 115 -1.12 -1.52 4.22
N PHE A 116 -1.62 -1.84 5.41
CA PHE A 116 -1.24 -3.02 6.16
C PHE A 116 -2.49 -3.81 6.49
N TYR A 117 -2.32 -5.10 6.73
CA TYR A 117 -3.36 -5.91 7.34
C TYR A 117 -3.22 -5.90 8.86
N SER A 118 -4.12 -5.27 9.63
CA SER A 118 -5.17 -4.33 9.20
C SER A 118 -5.04 -2.93 9.81
N ALA A 119 -4.14 -2.78 10.78
CA ALA A 119 -3.81 -1.51 11.43
C ALA A 119 -2.30 -1.43 11.65
N TYR A 120 -1.74 -0.22 11.60
CA TYR A 120 -0.33 0.00 11.92
C TYR A 120 -0.10 1.30 12.69
N SER A 121 1.00 1.35 13.43
CA SER A 121 1.62 2.57 13.96
C SER A 121 3.11 2.53 13.66
N LEU A 122 3.60 3.57 12.99
CA LEU A 122 4.97 3.69 12.51
C LEU A 122 5.69 4.75 13.34
N TYR A 123 6.85 4.39 13.86
CA TYR A 123 7.68 5.22 14.70
C TYR A 123 9.07 5.36 14.10
N LEU A 124 9.63 6.57 14.17
CA LEU A 124 11.02 6.86 13.83
C LEU A 124 11.68 7.50 15.05
N ASN A 125 12.78 6.92 15.52
CA ASN A 125 13.51 7.39 16.70
C ASN A 125 12.60 7.58 17.93
N GLY A 126 11.62 6.69 18.09
CA GLY A 126 10.62 6.73 19.18
C GLY A 126 9.42 7.64 18.92
N GLN A 127 9.47 8.55 17.94
CA GLN A 127 8.36 9.45 17.62
C GLN A 127 7.38 8.82 16.62
N LEU A 128 6.08 8.96 16.88
CA LEU A 128 5.04 8.48 15.96
C LEU A 128 5.03 9.35 14.68
N VAL A 129 5.36 8.75 13.53
CA VAL A 129 5.40 9.45 12.23
C VAL A 129 4.15 9.19 11.38
N ALA A 130 3.53 8.03 11.53
CA ALA A 130 2.29 7.71 10.84
C ALA A 130 1.52 6.63 11.60
N LYS A 131 0.20 6.64 11.46
CA LYS A 131 -0.66 5.55 11.94
C LYS A 131 -1.82 5.32 10.99
N ASN A 132 -2.34 4.11 10.98
CA ASN A 132 -3.55 3.77 10.25
C ASN A 132 -4.39 2.79 11.04
N GLY A 133 -5.63 3.18 11.36
CA GLY A 133 -6.43 2.48 12.36
C GLY A 133 -5.86 2.64 13.76
N GLU A 134 -6.24 1.73 14.67
CA GLU A 134 -5.71 1.63 16.02
C GLU A 134 -5.10 0.23 16.22
N VAL A 135 -3.83 0.20 16.62
CA VAL A 135 -3.12 -1.05 16.88
C VAL A 135 -3.46 -1.58 18.27
N GLY A 136 -3.72 -2.88 18.36
CA GLY A 136 -4.13 -3.53 19.59
C GLY A 136 -3.53 -4.92 19.75
N LYS A 137 -3.62 -5.47 20.96
CA LYS A 137 -3.14 -6.83 21.26
C LYS A 137 -4.24 -7.89 21.12
N ASP A 138 -5.47 -7.45 20.92
CA ASP A 138 -6.66 -8.28 20.77
C ASP A 138 -7.71 -7.60 19.88
N LEU A 139 -8.82 -8.31 19.65
CA LEU A 139 -9.92 -7.84 18.80
C LEU A 139 -10.61 -6.58 19.35
N ALA A 140 -10.64 -6.39 20.67
CA ALA A 140 -11.36 -5.28 21.30
C ALA A 140 -10.54 -3.99 21.30
N SER A 141 -9.21 -4.10 21.29
CA SER A 141 -8.27 -2.98 21.29
C SER A 141 -7.73 -2.61 19.90
N SER A 142 -8.17 -3.29 18.84
CA SER A 142 -7.68 -3.04 17.48
C SER A 142 -8.78 -2.66 16.50
N GLU A 143 -8.58 -1.55 15.79
CA GLU A 143 -9.48 -1.06 14.75
C GLU A 143 -8.76 -0.95 13.40
N PRO A 144 -9.28 -1.61 12.33
CA PRO A 144 -8.65 -1.59 11.02
C PRO A 144 -8.90 -0.28 10.27
N TYR A 145 -7.93 0.11 9.44
CA TYR A 145 -8.14 1.16 8.45
C TYR A 145 -7.14 1.01 7.30
N TRP A 146 -7.59 1.27 6.07
CA TRP A 146 -6.75 1.22 4.87
C TRP A 146 -6.75 2.58 4.19
N LEU A 147 -5.55 3.14 4.10
CA LEU A 147 -5.26 4.42 3.49
C LEU A 147 -3.73 4.51 3.40
N PRO A 148 -3.13 4.38 2.21
CA PRO A 148 -1.71 4.65 2.02
C PRO A 148 -1.37 6.07 2.47
N LYS A 149 -0.26 6.23 3.19
CA LYS A 149 0.16 7.53 3.75
C LYS A 149 1.52 7.94 3.23
N VAL A 150 1.72 9.25 3.15
CA VAL A 150 3.04 9.86 2.99
C VAL A 150 3.34 10.60 4.27
N ALA A 151 4.49 10.31 4.89
CA ALA A 151 4.92 10.96 6.12
C ALA A 151 6.28 11.60 5.89
N ASN A 152 6.38 12.92 6.10
CA ASN A 152 7.68 13.58 6.16
C ASN A 152 8.45 13.08 7.38
N ILE A 153 9.75 12.88 7.22
CA ILE A 153 10.62 12.35 8.25
C ILE A 153 11.87 13.18 8.39
N ILE A 154 12.41 13.20 9.60
CA ILE A 154 13.69 13.80 9.91
C ILE A 154 14.65 12.67 10.23
N LEU A 155 15.71 12.52 9.43
CA LEU A 155 16.81 11.63 9.73
C LEU A 155 17.92 12.40 10.44
N GLU A 156 18.45 11.79 11.48
CA GLU A 156 19.68 12.20 12.14
C GLU A 156 20.89 11.58 11.43
N LYS A 157 22.06 12.21 11.55
CA LYS A 157 23.31 11.58 11.09
C LYS A 157 23.61 10.36 11.97
N GLY A 158 23.87 9.22 11.34
CA GLY A 158 24.09 7.94 12.03
C GLY A 158 22.84 7.06 12.04
N ASN A 159 22.58 6.39 13.16
CA ASN A 159 21.52 5.39 13.28
C ASN A 159 20.15 6.04 13.47
N ASN A 160 19.20 5.64 12.63
CA ASN A 160 17.79 6.00 12.77
C ASN A 160 16.95 4.74 12.87
N ARG A 161 16.23 4.59 13.98
CA ARG A 161 15.46 3.37 14.26
C ARG A 161 14.02 3.54 13.79
N LEU A 162 13.62 2.71 12.84
CA LEU A 162 12.27 2.63 12.31
C LEU A 162 11.56 1.41 12.90
N VAL A 163 10.43 1.62 13.58
CA VAL A 163 9.62 0.56 14.19
C VAL A 163 8.20 0.63 13.66
N VAL A 164 7.68 -0.49 13.16
CA VAL A 164 6.27 -0.62 12.75
C VAL A 164 5.58 -1.58 13.69
N HIS A 165 4.59 -1.11 14.44
CA HIS A 165 3.63 -1.97 15.11
C HIS A 165 2.49 -2.28 14.16
N VAL A 166 2.11 -3.55 14.07
CA VAL A 166 1.04 -4.00 13.19
C VAL A 166 0.11 -4.91 13.99
N SER A 167 -1.19 -4.75 13.80
CA SER A 167 -2.18 -5.69 14.33
C SER A 167 -3.26 -6.02 13.31
N ASN A 168 -3.71 -7.27 13.35
CA ASN A 168 -4.83 -7.75 12.57
C ASN A 168 -5.68 -8.69 13.39
N PHE A 169 -6.93 -8.31 13.63
CA PHE A 169 -7.93 -9.21 14.20
C PHE A 169 -9.16 -9.35 13.29
N LYS A 170 -9.25 -8.56 12.22
CA LYS A 170 -10.48 -8.43 11.42
C LYS A 170 -10.32 -8.90 9.96
N HIS A 171 -9.11 -8.86 9.39
CA HIS A 171 -8.81 -9.31 8.03
C HIS A 171 -8.29 -10.76 7.95
N HIS A 172 -8.43 -11.44 6.81
CA HIS A 172 -8.06 -12.85 6.62
C HIS A 172 -6.58 -13.08 6.25
N LYS A 173 -5.88 -12.01 5.83
CA LYS A 173 -4.41 -11.93 5.75
C LYS A 173 -3.93 -10.96 6.83
N GLY A 174 -2.70 -11.11 7.31
CA GLY A 174 -2.09 -10.24 8.33
C GLY A 174 -0.66 -9.84 7.95
N GLY A 175 -0.20 -8.67 8.41
CA GLY A 175 1.16 -8.17 8.16
C GLY A 175 1.25 -7.07 7.10
N ALA A 176 2.47 -6.83 6.64
CA ALA A 176 2.75 -5.90 5.55
C ALA A 176 2.26 -6.46 4.20
N VAL A 177 1.75 -5.59 3.33
CA VAL A 177 1.22 -5.96 1.99
C VAL A 177 2.17 -5.55 0.87
N ALA A 178 2.99 -4.54 1.13
CA ALA A 178 3.93 -3.94 0.21
C ALA A 178 5.08 -3.29 1.01
N PRO A 179 6.23 -3.01 0.37
CA PRO A 179 7.33 -2.33 1.04
C PRO A 179 7.01 -0.86 1.35
N ILE A 180 7.66 -0.33 2.39
CA ILE A 180 7.74 1.11 2.63
C ILE A 180 8.84 1.66 1.73
N SER A 181 8.60 2.80 1.07
CA SER A 181 9.64 3.50 0.30
C SER A 181 10.12 4.76 1.01
N ILE A 182 11.39 5.11 0.86
CA ILE A 182 11.99 6.36 1.33
C ILE A 182 12.58 7.13 0.14
N GLY A 183 12.46 8.46 0.18
CA GLY A 183 12.90 9.33 -0.91
C GLY A 183 12.62 10.79 -0.60
N PRO A 184 12.99 11.70 -1.51
CA PRO A 184 12.70 13.13 -1.34
C PRO A 184 11.21 13.37 -1.20
N SER A 185 10.82 14.24 -0.29
CA SER A 185 9.40 14.50 -0.01
C SER A 185 8.62 14.94 -1.24
N GLU A 186 9.19 15.86 -2.03
CA GLU A 186 8.58 16.33 -3.28
C GLU A 186 8.42 15.20 -4.30
N THR A 187 9.43 14.36 -4.45
CA THR A 187 9.43 13.23 -5.38
C THR A 187 8.37 12.20 -4.99
N ILE A 188 8.29 11.82 -3.71
CA ILE A 188 7.27 10.88 -3.23
C ILE A 188 5.87 11.46 -3.42
N LEU A 189 5.67 12.74 -3.10
CA LEU A 189 4.38 13.40 -3.26
C LEU A 189 3.99 13.51 -4.74
N PHE A 190 4.95 13.80 -5.63
CA PHE A 190 4.74 13.81 -7.07
C PHE A 190 4.25 12.43 -7.56
N TYR A 191 4.90 11.34 -7.16
CA TYR A 191 4.47 10.00 -7.55
C TYR A 191 3.09 9.63 -6.99
N LYS A 192 2.79 9.99 -5.73
CA LYS A 192 1.43 9.84 -5.17
C LYS A 192 0.40 10.57 -6.04
N ASN A 193 0.64 11.84 -6.34
CA ASN A 193 -0.31 12.68 -7.09
C ASN A 193 -0.47 12.19 -8.53
N MET A 194 0.60 11.70 -9.15
CA MET A 194 0.55 11.13 -10.50
C MET A 194 -0.26 9.83 -10.53
N ALA A 195 -0.10 8.96 -9.53
CA ALA A 195 -0.91 7.76 -9.39
C ALA A 195 -2.40 8.10 -9.20
N VAL A 196 -2.73 9.01 -8.27
CA VAL A 196 -4.11 9.48 -8.04
C VAL A 196 -4.71 10.09 -9.30
N SER A 197 -3.96 10.93 -10.00
CA SER A 197 -4.41 11.57 -11.24
C SER A 197 -4.66 10.55 -12.35
N GLY A 198 -3.80 9.54 -12.47
CA GLY A 198 -4.01 8.40 -13.38
C GLY A 198 -5.28 7.62 -13.06
N SER A 199 -5.49 7.26 -11.79
CA SER A 199 -6.70 6.56 -11.32
C SER A 199 -7.96 7.39 -11.63
N LEU A 200 -7.95 8.70 -11.37
CA LEU A 200 -9.08 9.60 -11.65
C LEU A 200 -9.36 9.76 -13.15
N PHE A 201 -8.32 9.83 -13.98
CA PHE A 201 -8.47 9.91 -15.44
C PHE A 201 -9.12 8.65 -16.01
N ILE A 202 -8.68 7.47 -15.57
CA ILE A 202 -9.26 6.19 -15.98
C ILE A 202 -10.70 6.07 -15.46
N ALA A 203 -10.94 6.42 -14.20
CA ALA A 203 -12.27 6.43 -13.60
C ALA A 203 -13.25 7.35 -14.35
N GLY A 204 -12.81 8.56 -14.72
CA GLY A 204 -13.60 9.50 -15.51
C GLY A 204 -13.93 8.97 -16.90
N THR A 205 -12.95 8.33 -17.58
CA THR A 205 -13.16 7.69 -18.89
C THR A 205 -14.18 6.57 -18.81
N LEU A 206 -14.08 5.70 -17.79
CA LEU A 206 -15.04 4.62 -17.55
C LEU A 206 -16.42 5.15 -17.20
N LEU A 207 -16.53 6.25 -16.45
CA LEU A 207 -17.81 6.88 -16.14
C LEU A 207 -18.50 7.39 -17.40
N ILE A 208 -17.77 8.07 -18.30
CA ILE A 208 -18.31 8.53 -19.58
C ILE A 208 -18.78 7.34 -20.43
N ALA A 209 -17.96 6.28 -20.53
CA ALA A 209 -18.30 5.07 -21.26
C ALA A 209 -19.55 4.37 -20.68
N ALA A 210 -19.64 4.29 -19.34
CA ALA A 210 -20.79 3.72 -18.65
C ALA A 210 -22.08 4.49 -18.97
N VAL A 211 -22.05 5.81 -18.80
CA VAL A 211 -23.20 6.68 -19.07
C VAL A 211 -23.61 6.60 -20.54
N PHE A 212 -22.66 6.66 -21.46
CA PHE A 212 -22.94 6.55 -22.89
C PHE A 212 -23.63 5.23 -23.24
N SER A 213 -23.10 4.10 -22.78
CA SER A 213 -23.69 2.79 -23.08
C SER A 213 -25.06 2.60 -22.44
N LEU A 214 -25.29 3.12 -21.23
CA LEU A 214 -26.62 3.11 -20.60
C LEU A 214 -27.63 3.98 -21.36
N ILE A 215 -27.20 5.12 -21.90
CA ILE A 215 -28.02 5.97 -22.79
C ILE A 215 -28.37 5.21 -24.07
N VAL A 216 -27.39 4.57 -24.72
CA VAL A 216 -27.64 3.77 -25.93
C VAL A 216 -28.61 2.64 -25.64
N TYR A 217 -28.46 1.90 -24.54
CA TYR A 217 -29.40 0.86 -24.12
C TYR A 217 -30.83 1.39 -23.96
N TYR A 218 -30.99 2.58 -23.38
CA TYR A 218 -32.30 3.20 -23.18
C TYR A 218 -33.01 3.52 -24.51
N PHE A 219 -32.26 4.00 -25.52
CA PHE A 219 -32.81 4.35 -26.83
C PHE A 219 -32.90 3.16 -27.81
N GLN A 220 -31.88 2.31 -27.84
CA GLN A 220 -31.82 1.08 -28.63
C GLN A 220 -32.36 -0.10 -27.83
N LYS A 221 -33.63 0.01 -27.41
CA LYS A 221 -34.31 -0.96 -26.54
C LYS A 221 -33.98 -2.39 -26.98
N LEU A 222 -33.51 -3.20 -26.02
CA LEU A 222 -33.25 -4.66 -26.10
C LEU A 222 -31.85 -5.13 -26.53
N ASP A 223 -30.89 -4.24 -26.80
CA ASP A 223 -29.49 -4.67 -26.89
C ASP A 223 -28.84 -4.68 -25.50
N PHE A 224 -28.98 -5.83 -24.82
CA PHE A 224 -28.46 -6.04 -23.48
C PHE A 224 -26.93 -5.93 -23.39
N ALA A 225 -26.19 -6.02 -24.51
CA ALA A 225 -24.74 -5.83 -24.50
C ALA A 225 -24.38 -4.42 -23.99
N PHE A 226 -25.13 -3.39 -24.40
CA PHE A 226 -24.90 -2.02 -23.91
C PHE A 226 -25.22 -1.84 -22.42
N LEU A 227 -26.23 -2.57 -21.90
CA LEU A 227 -26.53 -2.56 -20.47
C LEU A 227 -25.38 -3.20 -19.68
N PHE A 228 -24.97 -4.40 -20.06
CA PHE A 228 -23.93 -5.14 -19.34
C PHE A 228 -22.58 -4.44 -19.41
N PHE A 229 -22.21 -3.87 -20.57
CA PHE A 229 -21.02 -3.03 -20.67
C PHE A 229 -21.10 -1.79 -19.76
N GLY A 230 -22.25 -1.10 -19.73
CA GLY A 230 -22.44 0.08 -18.89
C GLY A 230 -22.29 -0.23 -17.40
N LEU A 231 -22.88 -1.35 -16.95
CA LEU A 231 -22.77 -1.83 -15.57
C LEU A 231 -21.35 -2.30 -15.23
N PHE A 232 -20.69 -3.00 -16.15
CA PHE A 232 -19.27 -3.35 -16.03
C PHE A 232 -18.42 -2.09 -15.85
N ALA A 233 -18.54 -1.11 -16.74
CA ALA A 233 -17.74 0.12 -16.68
C ALA A 233 -17.99 0.90 -15.38
N LEU A 234 -19.24 0.97 -14.90
CA LEU A 234 -19.57 1.64 -13.64
C LEU A 234 -18.97 0.92 -12.42
N THR A 235 -19.08 -0.41 -12.36
CA THR A 235 -18.53 -1.21 -11.26
C THR A 235 -17.00 -1.22 -11.26
N TYR A 236 -16.38 -1.27 -12.44
CA TYR A 236 -14.94 -1.20 -12.58
C TYR A 236 -14.40 0.21 -12.26
N MET A 237 -15.14 1.28 -12.61
CA MET A 237 -14.84 2.64 -12.18
C MET A 237 -14.79 2.74 -10.65
N TYR A 238 -15.81 2.21 -9.96
CA TYR A 238 -15.80 2.16 -8.51
C TYR A 238 -14.56 1.43 -7.98
N ARG A 239 -14.20 0.29 -8.58
CA ARG A 239 -13.02 -0.48 -8.17
C ARG A 239 -11.72 0.34 -8.27
N ILE A 240 -11.51 1.06 -9.37
CA ILE A 240 -10.33 1.93 -9.53
C ILE A 240 -10.24 2.98 -8.41
N VAL A 241 -11.34 3.66 -8.10
CA VAL A 241 -11.34 4.75 -7.09
C VAL A 241 -11.36 4.20 -5.65
N GLY A 242 -11.94 3.02 -5.46
CA GLY A 242 -12.18 2.41 -4.15
C GLY A 242 -11.01 1.63 -3.57
N THR A 243 -10.10 1.06 -4.38
CA THR A 243 -9.17 0.03 -3.91
C THR A 243 -7.69 0.29 -4.19
N ASP A 244 -7.36 1.06 -5.22
CA ASP A 244 -5.97 1.25 -5.66
C ASP A 244 -5.26 2.33 -4.84
N THR A 245 -5.78 3.56 -4.92
CA THR A 245 -5.26 4.72 -4.18
C THR A 245 -6.13 5.09 -2.98
N TYR A 246 -7.22 4.35 -2.73
CA TYR A 246 -8.21 4.62 -1.69
C TYR A 246 -8.72 6.07 -1.67
N ILE A 247 -8.87 6.69 -2.84
CA ILE A 247 -9.30 8.10 -3.00
C ILE A 247 -10.59 8.38 -2.23
N LEU A 248 -11.54 7.42 -2.22
CA LEU A 248 -12.79 7.59 -1.48
C LEU A 248 -12.55 7.76 0.03
N HIS A 249 -11.58 7.07 0.62
CA HIS A 249 -11.24 7.22 2.04
C HIS A 249 -10.62 8.58 2.33
N GLU A 250 -9.81 9.10 1.41
CA GLU A 250 -9.19 10.43 1.51
C GLU A 250 -10.22 11.56 1.38
N VAL A 251 -11.17 11.44 0.43
CA VAL A 251 -12.20 12.48 0.17
C VAL A 251 -13.28 12.52 1.24
N PHE A 252 -13.83 11.35 1.61
CA PHE A 252 -14.99 11.30 2.50
C PHE A 252 -14.65 11.28 3.98
N GLY A 253 -13.37 11.08 4.35
CA GLY A 253 -12.87 11.18 5.72
C GLY A 253 -13.60 10.28 6.72
N GLY A 254 -13.02 9.12 7.07
CA GLY A 254 -13.64 8.24 8.07
C GLY A 254 -14.75 7.34 7.52
N LEU A 255 -14.70 7.01 6.22
CA LEU A 255 -15.49 5.90 5.68
C LEU A 255 -15.32 4.65 6.54
N ASN A 256 -16.45 4.02 6.87
CA ASN A 256 -16.44 2.79 7.63
C ASN A 256 -15.71 1.70 6.83
N TRP A 257 -14.61 1.20 7.40
CA TRP A 257 -13.74 0.20 6.78
C TRP A 257 -14.51 -1.06 6.33
N TYR A 258 -15.52 -1.51 7.09
CA TYR A 258 -16.32 -2.67 6.73
C TYR A 258 -17.18 -2.46 5.48
N SER A 259 -17.71 -1.25 5.29
CA SER A 259 -18.47 -0.92 4.10
C SER A 259 -17.55 -0.84 2.89
N ALA A 260 -16.41 -0.17 3.04
CA ALA A 260 -15.42 -0.04 1.98
C ALA A 260 -14.91 -1.40 1.49
N ILE A 261 -14.48 -2.27 2.41
CA ILE A 261 -13.94 -3.59 2.03
C ILE A 261 -15.02 -4.48 1.38
N ARG A 262 -16.28 -4.41 1.85
CA ARG A 262 -17.37 -5.16 1.22
C ARG A 262 -17.66 -4.67 -0.19
N LEU A 263 -17.67 -3.36 -0.40
CA LEU A 263 -17.85 -2.76 -1.72
C LEU A 263 -16.66 -3.07 -2.64
N GLU A 264 -15.44 -3.08 -2.11
CA GLU A 264 -14.26 -3.54 -2.84
C GLU A 264 -14.43 -4.96 -3.37
N TYR A 265 -14.76 -5.93 -2.51
CA TYR A 265 -15.00 -7.31 -2.94
C TYR A 265 -16.20 -7.42 -3.87
N LEU A 266 -17.30 -6.71 -3.59
CA LEU A 266 -18.50 -6.72 -4.42
C LEU A 266 -18.20 -6.19 -5.83
N SER A 267 -17.44 -5.11 -5.95
CA SER A 267 -17.06 -4.51 -7.24
C SER A 267 -16.22 -5.48 -8.08
N LEU A 268 -15.34 -6.27 -7.46
CA LEU A 268 -14.59 -7.31 -8.14
C LEU A 268 -15.53 -8.35 -8.77
N PHE A 269 -16.43 -8.94 -7.97
CA PHE A 269 -17.33 -9.98 -8.47
C PHE A 269 -18.35 -9.44 -9.50
N LEU A 270 -18.95 -8.28 -9.25
CA LEU A 270 -19.91 -7.68 -10.18
C LEU A 270 -19.25 -7.31 -11.51
N SER A 271 -18.02 -6.78 -11.49
CA SER A 271 -17.32 -6.45 -12.74
C SER A 271 -17.11 -7.69 -13.62
N VAL A 272 -16.72 -8.83 -13.03
CA VAL A 272 -16.55 -10.08 -13.78
C VAL A 272 -17.89 -10.60 -14.32
N ILE A 273 -18.95 -10.56 -13.50
CA ILE A 273 -20.30 -10.98 -13.92
C ILE A 273 -20.74 -10.14 -15.12
N PHE A 274 -20.73 -8.82 -15.01
CA PHE A 274 -21.19 -7.94 -16.08
C PHE A 274 -20.33 -8.03 -17.33
N PHE A 275 -19.01 -8.21 -17.18
CA PHE A 275 -18.13 -8.43 -18.33
C PHE A 275 -18.42 -9.75 -19.06
N THR A 276 -18.84 -10.79 -18.34
CA THR A 276 -19.16 -12.10 -18.94
C THR A 276 -20.47 -12.08 -19.74
N TYR A 277 -21.41 -11.20 -19.37
CA TYR A 277 -22.69 -11.05 -20.06
C TYR A 277 -22.66 -9.99 -21.19
N PHE A 278 -21.57 -9.23 -21.31
CA PHE A 278 -21.28 -8.35 -22.43
C PHE A 278 -20.72 -9.15 -23.61
#